data_AF-A0AAQ4EK75-F1
#
_entry.id   AF-A0AAQ4EK75-F1
#
_cell.length_a   1.000
_cell.length_b   1.000
_cell.length_c   1.000
_cell.angle_alpha   90.00
_cell.angle_beta   90.00
_cell.angle_gamma   90.00
#
_symmetry.space_group_name_H-M   'P 1'
#
loop_
_entity.id
_entity.type
_entity.pdbx_description
1 polymer ?
#
loop_
_entity_poly.entity_id
_entity_poly.type
_entity_poly.pdbx_seq_one_letter_code
_entity_poly.pdbx_strand_id
1 'polypeptide(L)'
;MIHFKIPQDVIMLQLIDGRLRTLTSDEVMETAWSTMWNVTDETPVNCERFLDGGGMTLFLECLRSFTDKPELLRNMMGLLGNVAEVRELRPRLMRDEYLLVFSELLDSESDGIEVSYNAAGILAHILSDGAACWDRAAIQAVTREHVLVRMRRAIDRWALVTKRNINYRSFEPILRLLQCEHTPEAQHWAVWALANLTQVYRTARVAGSLGTSRDDTTPSTSTGRTIQAHLEPRFVSETSSDEGTAHVAGPLGTSRDDATPSTSTRRTIQAHLEPRFVSETSSDEGTAHVAGPLGTSRDDATPSTSTGRTIQAHLEPRFVSETSSDEGTAHVAGPLGTSRDDATPSTSTRRTIQAHLEPRFVSETSSDEGTAHVAGPLGTSRDDATPSTSTGRTIQAHLEPRFVSETSSDEGTAHVAGPLGTSRDDATPSTSTGRTIQAHLEPRFVSETSSDEGTAHVAGPLGTSRDDATPSTSTGRTIQAHLEPRFVSETSSDEGTAHVAGPLGTSRDDATPSTSTRRTIQAHLEPRFVSETSSDEGTAHVAGPLGTSRDDATPSTSTRRTIQAHLEPRFVSETSSDEGTAHVAGPLGTSRDDATPSTSTRRKGSAYWWERWLHSGFN
;
A
#
# COMPACT_ATOMS: atom_id res chain seq x y z
N MET A 1 -32.07 -12.06 30.31
CA MET A 1 -31.84 -13.41 29.75
C MET A 1 -30.35 -13.67 29.87
N ILE A 2 -29.95 -14.67 30.66
CA ILE A 2 -28.56 -14.94 31.00
C ILE A 2 -27.90 -15.58 29.76
N HIS A 3 -26.98 -14.86 29.10
CA HIS A 3 -26.11 -15.44 28.08
C HIS A 3 -24.83 -15.94 28.76
N PHE A 4 -24.77 -17.23 29.09
CA PHE A 4 -23.49 -17.91 29.25
C PHE A 4 -22.93 -18.17 27.85
N LYS A 5 -22.01 -17.34 27.37
CA LYS A 5 -21.12 -17.73 26.26
C LYS A 5 -20.19 -18.79 26.82
N ILE A 6 -20.34 -20.05 26.38
CA ILE A 6 -19.33 -21.08 26.63
C ILE A 6 -18.05 -20.61 25.90
N PRO A 7 -16.91 -20.50 26.58
CA PRO A 7 -15.65 -20.11 25.96
C PRO A 7 -15.28 -21.05 24.81
N GLN A 8 -14.76 -20.51 23.70
CA GLN A 8 -14.48 -21.28 22.48
C GLN A 8 -13.46 -22.41 22.72
N ASP A 9 -12.50 -22.19 23.61
CA ASP A 9 -11.51 -23.18 24.08
C ASP A 9 -12.17 -24.41 24.73
N VAL A 10 -13.24 -24.23 25.51
CA VAL A 10 -13.98 -25.33 26.13
C VAL A 10 -14.70 -26.18 25.08
N ILE A 11 -15.21 -25.55 24.02
CA ILE A 11 -15.87 -26.25 22.90
C ILE A 11 -14.85 -27.05 22.09
N MET A 12 -13.65 -26.51 21.87
CA MET A 12 -12.59 -27.20 21.12
C MET A 12 -12.04 -28.42 21.85
N LEU A 13 -11.81 -28.33 23.17
CA LEU A 13 -11.38 -29.48 23.98
C LEU A 13 -12.43 -30.60 23.97
N GLN A 14 -13.72 -30.26 24.05
CA GLN A 14 -14.81 -31.24 23.93
C GLN A 14 -14.86 -31.90 22.55
N LEU A 15 -14.60 -31.14 21.49
CA LEU A 15 -14.54 -31.67 20.13
C LEU A 15 -13.40 -32.68 20.00
N ILE A 16 -12.22 -32.33 20.51
CA ILE A 16 -11.03 -33.18 20.48
C ILE A 16 -11.25 -34.46 21.30
N ASP A 17 -11.79 -34.36 22.52
CA ASP A 17 -12.16 -35.54 23.33
C ASP A 17 -13.16 -36.43 22.58
N GLY A 18 -14.17 -35.84 21.94
CA GLY A 18 -15.14 -36.57 21.13
C GLY A 18 -14.48 -37.34 19.96
N ARG A 19 -13.55 -36.71 19.26
CA ARG A 19 -12.80 -37.31 18.14
C ARG A 19 -11.80 -38.38 18.60
N LEU A 20 -11.17 -38.18 19.75
CA LEU A 20 -10.32 -39.18 20.39
C LEU A 20 -11.10 -40.45 20.76
N ARG A 21 -12.29 -40.30 21.36
CA ARG A 21 -13.15 -41.44 21.71
C ARG A 21 -13.59 -42.26 20.50
N THR A 22 -13.73 -41.63 19.34
CA THR A 22 -14.07 -42.32 18.08
C THR A 22 -12.83 -42.71 17.26
N LEU A 23 -11.61 -42.51 17.79
CA LEU A 23 -10.33 -42.74 17.11
C LEU A 23 -10.30 -42.11 15.70
N THR A 24 -10.88 -40.92 15.56
CA THR A 24 -11.03 -40.21 14.29
C THR A 24 -10.13 -38.98 14.25
N SER A 25 -9.07 -39.03 13.45
CA SER A 25 -8.24 -37.86 13.14
C SER A 25 -8.59 -37.33 11.75
N ASP A 26 -9.61 -36.47 11.71
CA ASP A 26 -10.08 -35.77 10.51
C ASP A 26 -9.65 -34.29 10.51
N GLU A 27 -9.94 -33.58 9.42
CA GLU A 27 -9.67 -32.14 9.28
C GLU A 27 -10.25 -31.30 10.44
N VAL A 28 -11.36 -31.76 11.03
CA VAL A 28 -11.99 -31.07 12.16
C VAL A 28 -11.11 -31.16 13.41
N MET A 29 -10.48 -32.30 13.67
CA MET A 29 -9.52 -32.46 14.77
C MET A 29 -8.29 -31.57 14.57
N GLU A 30 -7.72 -31.54 13.38
CA GLU A 30 -6.56 -30.68 13.05
C GLU A 30 -6.91 -29.18 13.15
N THR A 31 -8.09 -28.80 12.65
CA THR A 31 -8.61 -27.43 12.75
C THR A 31 -8.85 -27.02 14.20
N ALA A 32 -9.36 -27.91 15.04
CA ALA A 32 -9.56 -27.63 16.45
C ALA A 32 -8.24 -27.35 17.17
N TRP A 33 -7.21 -28.18 16.96
CA TRP A 33 -5.88 -27.96 17.52
C TRP A 33 -5.21 -26.69 16.98
N SER A 34 -5.31 -26.43 15.68
CA SER A 34 -4.81 -25.19 15.05
C SER A 34 -5.51 -23.95 15.59
N THR A 35 -6.83 -24.01 15.79
CA THR A 35 -7.59 -22.91 16.38
C THR A 35 -7.16 -22.67 17.83
N MET A 36 -6.99 -23.74 18.62
CA MET A 36 -6.52 -23.62 19.99
C MET A 36 -5.10 -23.03 20.08
N TRP A 37 -4.21 -23.40 19.15
CA TRP A 37 -2.88 -22.80 19.06
C TRP A 37 -2.98 -21.27 18.86
N ASN A 38 -3.82 -20.81 17.93
CA ASN A 38 -4.00 -19.38 17.68
C ASN A 38 -4.62 -18.60 18.84
N VAL A 39 -5.59 -19.18 19.57
CA VAL A 39 -6.26 -18.47 20.68
C VAL A 39 -5.46 -18.50 21.99
N THR A 40 -4.46 -19.38 22.10
CA THR A 40 -3.55 -19.41 23.27
C THR A 40 -2.37 -18.46 23.10
N ASP A 41 -2.02 -18.10 21.86
CA ASP A 41 -0.95 -17.15 21.55
C ASP A 41 -1.13 -15.79 22.26
N GLU A 42 -0.08 -15.34 22.94
CA GLU A 42 -0.03 -14.14 23.80
C GLU A 42 -1.20 -13.99 24.79
N THR A 43 -1.92 -15.07 25.11
CA THR A 43 -3.14 -15.01 25.92
C THR A 43 -3.03 -15.95 27.13
N PRO A 44 -2.36 -15.53 28.23
CA PRO A 44 -2.10 -16.38 29.40
C PRO A 44 -3.35 -17.04 29.99
N VAL A 45 -4.48 -16.33 30.00
CA VAL A 45 -5.77 -16.84 30.50
C VAL A 45 -6.27 -18.03 29.69
N ASN A 46 -6.05 -18.04 28.37
CA ASN A 46 -6.46 -19.16 27.52
C ASN A 46 -5.50 -20.35 27.68
N CYS A 47 -4.19 -20.10 27.87
CA CYS A 47 -3.23 -21.16 28.23
C CYS A 47 -3.60 -21.83 29.56
N GLU A 48 -4.00 -21.05 30.56
CA GLU A 48 -4.46 -21.57 31.86
C GLU A 48 -5.71 -22.43 31.70
N ARG A 49 -6.70 -21.95 30.94
CA ARG A 49 -7.93 -22.71 30.65
C ARG A 49 -7.66 -24.01 29.90
N PHE A 50 -6.73 -24.03 28.95
CA PHE A 50 -6.31 -25.26 28.28
C PHE A 50 -5.81 -26.30 29.29
N LEU A 51 -4.95 -25.88 30.22
CA LEU A 51 -4.42 -26.78 31.25
C LEU A 51 -5.51 -27.22 32.24
N ASP A 52 -6.41 -26.32 32.65
CA ASP A 52 -7.53 -26.62 33.56
C ASP A 52 -8.55 -27.56 32.94
N GLY A 53 -8.77 -27.46 31.63
CA GLY A 53 -9.66 -28.31 30.86
C GLY A 53 -9.10 -29.71 30.55
N GLY A 54 -7.94 -30.08 31.10
CA GLY A 54 -7.32 -31.38 30.86
C GLY A 54 -6.58 -31.49 29.52
N GLY A 55 -6.20 -30.36 28.92
CA GLY A 55 -5.56 -30.31 27.60
C GLY A 55 -4.28 -31.16 27.48
N MET A 56 -3.49 -31.28 28.55
CA MET A 56 -2.30 -32.16 28.56
C MET A 56 -2.65 -33.65 28.50
N THR A 57 -3.78 -34.06 29.07
CA THR A 57 -4.26 -35.44 28.96
C THR A 57 -4.65 -35.74 27.52
N LEU A 58 -5.42 -34.84 26.89
CA LEU A 58 -5.80 -34.95 25.48
C LEU A 58 -4.57 -34.97 24.57
N PHE A 59 -3.56 -34.13 24.84
CA PHE A 59 -2.29 -34.15 24.11
C PHE A 59 -1.61 -35.54 24.15
N LEU A 60 -1.45 -36.13 25.35
CA LEU A 60 -0.83 -37.44 25.48
C LEU A 60 -1.64 -38.55 24.81
N GLU A 61 -2.97 -38.50 24.91
CA GLU A 61 -3.86 -39.47 24.26
C GLU A 61 -3.83 -39.34 22.73
N CYS A 62 -3.81 -38.12 22.19
CA CYS A 62 -3.60 -37.84 20.77
C CYS A 62 -2.27 -38.40 20.29
N LEU A 63 -1.18 -38.12 21.01
CA LEU A 63 0.16 -38.56 20.65
C LEU A 63 0.25 -40.09 20.57
N ARG A 64 -0.41 -40.80 21.50
CA ARG A 64 -0.45 -42.27 21.50
C ARG A 64 -1.37 -42.85 20.42
N SER A 65 -2.45 -42.16 20.09
CA SER A 65 -3.50 -42.67 19.19
C SER A 65 -3.21 -42.36 17.72
N PHE A 66 -2.48 -41.28 17.43
CA PHE A 66 -2.30 -40.73 16.08
C PHE A 66 -0.82 -40.48 15.77
N THR A 67 -0.02 -41.55 15.76
CA THR A 67 1.45 -41.47 15.58
C THR A 67 1.89 -41.13 14.16
N ASP A 68 1.01 -41.28 13.17
CA ASP A 68 1.26 -41.08 11.74
C ASP A 68 0.69 -39.74 11.20
N LYS A 69 0.40 -38.79 12.10
CA LYS A 69 -0.21 -37.49 11.78
C LYS A 69 0.73 -36.32 12.09
N PRO A 70 1.70 -36.03 11.21
CA PRO A 70 2.72 -35.00 11.43
C PRO A 70 2.13 -33.60 11.66
N GLU A 71 1.13 -33.20 10.86
CA GLU A 71 0.51 -31.87 10.94
C GLU A 71 -0.27 -31.65 12.25
N LEU A 72 -1.00 -32.68 12.69
CA LEU A 72 -1.69 -32.68 13.98
C LEU A 72 -0.67 -32.52 15.12
N LEU A 73 0.42 -33.28 15.09
CA LEU A 73 1.48 -33.20 16.08
C LEU A 73 2.14 -31.82 16.10
N ARG A 74 2.44 -31.23 14.93
CA ARG A 74 2.96 -29.86 14.83
C ARG A 74 2.01 -28.86 15.49
N ASN A 75 0.71 -28.90 15.19
CA ASN A 75 -0.28 -27.98 15.77
C ASN A 75 -0.36 -28.12 17.30
N MET A 76 -0.35 -29.36 17.81
CA MET A 76 -0.31 -29.62 19.25
C MET A 76 0.96 -29.05 19.90
N MET A 77 2.11 -29.24 19.28
CA MET A 77 3.39 -28.75 19.78
C MET A 77 3.49 -27.23 19.77
N GLY A 78 2.96 -26.57 18.73
CA GLY A 78 2.89 -25.10 18.66
C GLY A 78 2.07 -24.50 19.81
N LEU A 79 0.91 -25.09 20.13
CA LEU A 79 0.10 -24.68 21.28
C LEU A 79 0.89 -24.82 22.58
N LEU A 80 1.57 -25.94 22.80
CA LEU A 80 2.36 -26.16 24.02
C LEU A 80 3.55 -25.20 24.13
N GLY A 81 4.11 -24.74 22.99
CA GLY A 81 5.06 -23.64 22.94
C GLY A 81 4.51 -22.39 23.63
N ASN A 82 3.32 -21.94 23.21
CA ASN A 82 2.65 -20.77 23.81
C ASN A 82 2.39 -20.94 25.31
N VAL A 83 2.03 -22.14 25.75
CA VAL A 83 1.83 -22.43 27.19
C VAL A 83 3.16 -22.34 27.96
N ALA A 84 4.26 -22.84 27.39
CA ALA A 84 5.58 -22.81 28.02
C ALA A 84 6.15 -21.39 28.13
N GLU A 85 5.76 -20.46 27.25
CA GLU A 85 6.17 -19.06 27.35
C GLU A 85 5.65 -18.38 28.64
N VAL A 86 4.47 -18.79 29.14
CA VAL A 86 3.84 -18.26 30.35
C VAL A 86 4.53 -18.80 31.60
N ARG A 87 5.36 -17.97 32.23
CA ARG A 87 6.19 -18.33 33.39
C ARG A 87 5.40 -18.97 34.53
N GLU A 88 4.22 -18.45 34.83
CA GLU A 88 3.36 -18.91 35.93
C GLU A 88 2.81 -20.33 35.70
N LEU A 89 2.74 -20.78 34.44
CA LEU A 89 2.18 -22.07 34.07
C LEU A 89 3.25 -23.17 33.90
N ARG A 90 4.54 -22.82 33.71
CA ARG A 90 5.64 -23.79 33.57
C ARG A 90 5.72 -24.84 34.68
N PRO A 91 5.47 -24.54 35.97
CA PRO A 91 5.45 -25.56 37.01
C PRO A 91 4.42 -26.68 36.75
N ARG A 92 3.34 -26.41 35.99
CA ARG A 92 2.34 -27.41 35.60
C ARG A 92 2.82 -28.33 34.47
N LEU A 93 3.81 -27.88 33.67
CA LEU A 93 4.46 -28.68 32.63
C LEU A 93 5.66 -29.48 33.16
N MET A 94 6.19 -29.14 34.34
CA MET A 94 7.32 -29.80 34.99
C MET A 94 6.89 -31.14 35.62
N ARG A 95 6.58 -32.14 34.78
CA ARG A 95 6.19 -33.50 35.17
C ARG A 95 6.95 -34.55 34.37
N ASP A 96 7.24 -35.68 34.99
CA ASP A 96 7.98 -36.81 34.39
C ASP A 96 7.45 -37.22 33.02
N GLU A 97 6.15 -37.46 32.90
CA GLU A 97 5.51 -37.91 31.67
C GLU A 97 5.61 -36.90 30.52
N TYR A 98 5.62 -35.59 30.81
CA TYR A 98 5.70 -34.55 29.78
C TYR A 98 7.14 -34.30 29.37
N LEU A 99 8.06 -34.21 30.33
CA LEU A 99 9.47 -33.95 30.07
C LEU A 99 10.14 -35.10 29.33
N LEU A 100 9.74 -36.35 29.62
CA LEU A 100 10.18 -37.50 28.83
C LEU A 100 9.75 -37.36 27.37
N VAL A 101 8.48 -37.05 27.11
CA VAL A 101 7.95 -36.87 25.75
C VAL A 101 8.64 -35.72 25.03
N PHE A 102 8.78 -34.54 25.64
CA PHE A 102 9.46 -33.40 25.00
C PHE A 102 10.93 -33.73 24.70
N SER A 103 11.61 -34.45 25.60
CA SER A 103 12.99 -34.90 25.40
C SER A 103 13.11 -35.90 24.24
N GLU A 104 12.16 -36.82 24.10
CA GLU A 104 12.10 -37.78 22.98
C GLU A 104 11.85 -37.05 21.64
N LEU A 105 10.92 -36.10 21.62
CA LEU A 105 10.56 -35.33 20.42
C LEU A 105 11.68 -34.45 19.87
N LEU A 106 12.74 -34.17 20.65
CA LEU A 106 13.94 -33.48 20.16
C LEU A 106 14.62 -34.20 18.98
N ASP A 107 14.46 -35.51 18.86
CA ASP A 107 15.00 -36.32 17.75
C ASP A 107 13.98 -36.59 16.64
N SER A 108 12.79 -35.95 16.69
CA SER A 108 11.76 -36.11 15.66
C SER A 108 12.14 -35.38 14.37
N GLU A 109 12.04 -36.11 13.26
CA GLU A 109 12.13 -35.59 11.88
C GLU A 109 10.73 -35.45 11.24
N SER A 110 9.67 -35.57 12.04
CA SER A 110 8.28 -35.44 11.60
C SER A 110 7.99 -33.98 11.21
N ASP A 111 7.45 -33.79 10.02
CA ASP A 111 7.22 -32.46 9.41
C ASP A 111 8.52 -31.63 9.31
N GLY A 112 9.61 -32.29 8.90
CA GLY A 112 10.94 -31.69 8.85
C GLY A 112 11.50 -31.46 10.25
N ILE A 113 11.85 -30.21 10.58
CA ILE A 113 12.34 -29.83 11.91
C ILE A 113 11.26 -29.23 12.81
N GLU A 114 9.99 -29.24 12.36
CA GLU A 114 8.92 -28.51 13.03
C GLU A 114 8.68 -29.01 14.46
N VAL A 115 8.54 -30.32 14.62
CA VAL A 115 8.27 -30.96 15.91
C VAL A 115 9.47 -30.83 16.86
N SER A 116 10.68 -31.14 16.39
CA SER A 116 11.89 -31.11 17.22
C SER A 116 12.27 -29.71 17.68
N TYR A 117 12.01 -28.69 16.87
CA TYR A 117 12.19 -27.30 17.26
C TYR A 117 11.19 -26.80 18.28
N ASN A 118 9.91 -27.13 18.13
CA ASN A 118 8.91 -26.77 19.13
C ASN A 118 9.21 -27.47 20.46
N ALA A 119 9.62 -28.73 20.42
CA ALA A 119 10.09 -29.44 21.62
C ALA A 119 11.27 -28.73 22.28
N ALA A 120 12.27 -28.29 21.50
CA ALA A 120 13.39 -27.53 22.03
C ALA A 120 12.96 -26.16 22.60
N GLY A 121 12.02 -25.45 21.98
CA GLY A 121 11.49 -24.18 22.48
C GLY A 121 10.74 -24.33 23.80
N ILE A 122 9.86 -25.33 23.90
CA ILE A 122 9.18 -25.69 25.16
C ILE A 122 10.20 -25.97 26.27
N LEU A 123 11.20 -26.79 25.97
CA LEU A 123 12.26 -27.13 26.92
C LEU A 123 13.13 -25.93 27.26
N ALA A 124 13.46 -25.05 26.31
CA ALA A 124 14.21 -23.82 26.56
C ALA A 124 13.48 -22.94 27.58
N HIS A 125 12.17 -22.77 27.44
CA HIS A 125 11.36 -22.02 28.40
C HIS A 125 11.31 -22.69 29.78
N ILE A 126 11.07 -24.00 29.86
CA ILE A 126 11.03 -24.73 31.13
C ILE A 126 12.40 -24.69 31.83
N LEU A 127 13.49 -24.95 31.12
CA LEU A 127 14.84 -25.01 31.68
C LEU A 127 15.37 -23.62 32.07
N SER A 128 14.83 -22.55 31.47
CA SER A 128 15.13 -21.17 31.85
C SER A 128 14.69 -20.81 33.28
N ASP A 129 13.81 -21.61 33.91
CA ASP A 129 13.46 -21.42 35.32
C ASP A 129 14.59 -21.85 36.29
N GLY A 130 15.63 -22.52 35.78
CA GLY A 130 16.83 -22.89 36.51
C GLY A 130 16.77 -24.26 37.20
N ALA A 131 17.95 -24.75 37.60
CA ALA A 131 18.11 -26.09 38.18
C ALA A 131 17.29 -26.31 39.47
N ALA A 132 17.18 -25.30 40.32
CA ALA A 132 16.42 -25.40 41.57
C ALA A 132 14.93 -25.70 41.35
N CYS A 133 14.34 -25.23 40.25
CA CYS A 133 12.95 -25.55 39.88
C CYS A 133 12.81 -27.00 39.44
N TRP A 134 13.80 -27.52 38.70
CA TRP A 134 13.89 -28.93 38.30
C TRP A 134 14.01 -29.86 39.52
N ASP A 135 14.93 -29.53 40.44
CA ASP A 135 15.16 -30.31 41.67
C ASP A 135 13.92 -30.34 42.56
N ARG A 136 13.23 -29.20 42.69
CA ARG A 136 11.99 -29.09 43.46
C ARG A 136 10.87 -29.96 42.90
N ALA A 137 10.80 -30.09 41.58
CA ALA A 137 9.80 -30.93 40.93
C ALA A 137 10.13 -32.43 41.03
N ALA A 138 11.32 -32.80 41.52
CA ALA A 138 11.76 -34.17 41.78
C ALA A 138 11.65 -35.11 40.56
N ILE A 139 11.91 -34.59 39.36
CA ILE A 139 11.84 -35.32 38.08
C ILE A 139 12.79 -36.53 38.10
N GLN A 140 12.27 -37.72 37.79
CA GLN A 140 13.00 -38.98 37.73
C GLN A 140 13.10 -39.55 36.31
N ALA A 141 12.16 -39.22 35.42
CA ALA A 141 12.08 -39.83 34.09
C ALA A 141 13.24 -39.43 33.17
N VAL A 142 13.73 -38.19 33.30
CA VAL A 142 14.89 -37.67 32.57
C VAL A 142 15.71 -36.76 33.48
N THR A 143 17.04 -36.78 33.35
CA THR A 143 17.90 -35.83 34.08
C THR A 143 18.00 -34.52 33.32
N ARG A 144 18.16 -33.41 34.06
CA ARG A 144 18.30 -32.07 33.47
C ARG A 144 19.47 -32.00 32.49
N GLU A 145 20.61 -32.56 32.87
CA GLU A 145 21.84 -32.60 32.06
C GLU A 145 21.62 -33.38 30.77
N HIS A 146 20.88 -34.50 30.82
CA HIS A 146 20.58 -35.28 29.63
C HIS A 146 19.74 -34.49 28.63
N VAL A 147 18.73 -33.75 29.11
CA VAL A 147 17.88 -32.91 28.27
C VAL A 147 18.70 -31.78 27.63
N LEU A 148 19.57 -31.10 28.38
CA LEU A 148 20.44 -30.06 27.83
C LEU A 148 21.34 -30.58 26.70
N VAL A 149 21.98 -31.73 26.90
CA VAL A 149 22.81 -32.36 25.85
C VAL A 149 22.00 -32.69 24.61
N ARG A 150 20.78 -33.23 24.78
CA ARG A 150 19.88 -33.52 23.64
C ARG A 150 19.44 -32.25 22.92
N MET A 151 19.11 -31.18 23.65
CA MET A 151 18.74 -29.90 23.05
C MET A 151 19.87 -29.34 22.19
N ARG A 152 21.09 -29.30 22.71
CA ARG A 152 22.26 -28.84 21.95
C ARG A 152 22.43 -29.65 20.67
N ARG A 153 22.40 -30.98 20.77
CA ARG A 153 22.49 -31.87 19.61
C ARG A 153 21.37 -31.64 18.61
N ALA A 154 20.15 -31.36 19.06
CA ALA A 154 19.04 -31.06 18.16
C ALA A 154 19.25 -29.76 17.39
N ILE A 155 19.61 -28.68 18.09
CA ILE A 155 19.84 -27.36 17.50
C ILE A 155 21.01 -27.41 16.49
N ASP A 156 22.10 -28.12 16.83
CA ASP A 156 23.28 -28.28 15.96
C ASP A 156 22.98 -29.02 14.64
N ARG A 157 21.91 -29.83 14.58
CA ARG A 157 21.54 -30.59 13.37
C ARG A 157 20.77 -29.77 12.34
N TRP A 158 20.13 -28.67 12.75
CA TRP A 158 19.26 -27.91 11.86
C TRP A 158 20.08 -26.94 11.01
N ALA A 159 19.87 -26.96 9.70
CA ALA A 159 20.47 -25.97 8.82
C ALA A 159 19.81 -24.60 9.07
N LEU A 160 20.61 -23.54 9.18
CA LEU A 160 20.09 -22.18 9.41
C LEU A 160 19.16 -21.68 8.29
N VAL A 161 19.26 -22.24 7.09
CA VAL A 161 18.41 -21.91 5.93
C VAL A 161 17.14 -22.75 5.84
N THR A 162 16.86 -23.63 6.82
CA THR A 162 15.67 -24.48 6.79
C THR A 162 14.40 -23.63 6.94
N LYS A 163 13.50 -23.71 5.95
CA LYS A 163 12.19 -23.07 5.97
C LYS A 163 11.31 -23.61 7.09
N ARG A 164 10.52 -22.72 7.69
CA ARG A 164 9.62 -23.00 8.81
C ARG A 164 8.20 -22.52 8.53
N ASN A 165 7.22 -23.15 9.16
CA ASN A 165 5.83 -22.72 9.18
C ASN A 165 5.49 -22.09 10.54
N ILE A 166 6.19 -21.00 10.89
CA ILE A 166 6.04 -20.28 12.17
C ILE A 166 5.93 -18.79 11.90
N ASN A 167 4.98 -18.14 12.57
CA ASN A 167 4.84 -16.68 12.62
C ASN A 167 4.91 -16.25 14.09
N TYR A 168 5.93 -15.47 14.45
CA TYR A 168 6.04 -14.89 15.78
C TYR A 168 5.19 -13.62 15.87
N ARG A 169 4.22 -13.60 16.79
CA ARG A 169 3.47 -12.38 17.12
C ARG A 169 4.31 -11.38 17.93
N SER A 170 5.21 -11.91 18.76
CA SER A 170 6.19 -11.16 19.53
C SER A 170 7.51 -11.92 19.65
N PHE A 171 8.63 -11.18 19.64
CA PHE A 171 9.94 -11.72 19.97
C PHE A 171 10.28 -11.65 21.47
N GLU A 172 9.42 -11.03 22.28
CA GLU A 172 9.69 -10.85 23.71
C GLU A 172 10.01 -12.17 24.45
N PRO A 173 9.28 -13.28 24.24
CA PRO A 173 9.61 -14.57 24.86
C PRO A 173 11.01 -15.07 24.50
N ILE A 174 11.40 -14.96 23.22
CA ILE A 174 12.72 -15.35 22.72
C ILE A 174 13.82 -14.45 23.29
N LEU A 175 13.60 -13.13 23.31
CA LEU A 175 14.57 -12.17 23.84
C LEU A 175 14.83 -12.36 25.35
N ARG A 176 13.83 -12.80 26.13
CA ARG A 176 14.03 -13.16 27.54
C ARG A 176 14.97 -14.36 27.69
N LEU A 177 14.91 -15.35 26.79
CA LEU A 177 15.82 -16.50 26.82
C LEU A 177 17.28 -16.11 26.56
N LEU A 178 17.53 -15.08 25.74
CA LEU A 178 18.89 -14.56 25.54
C LEU A 178 19.53 -14.03 26.83
N GLN A 179 18.72 -13.58 27.79
CA GLN A 179 19.20 -13.09 29.09
C GLN A 179 19.43 -14.23 30.11
N CYS A 180 19.16 -15.48 29.75
CA CYS A 180 19.29 -16.63 30.64
C CYS A 180 20.73 -17.17 30.68
N GLU A 181 21.61 -16.52 31.45
CA GLU A 181 23.04 -16.88 31.52
C GLU A 181 23.31 -18.27 32.12
N HIS A 182 22.43 -18.75 33.01
CA HIS A 182 22.61 -20.04 33.68
C HIS A 182 22.17 -21.25 32.84
N THR A 183 21.63 -21.04 31.63
CA THR A 183 21.19 -22.14 30.74
C THR A 183 21.53 -21.80 29.29
N PRO A 184 22.80 -22.02 28.90
CA PRO A 184 23.30 -21.68 27.55
C PRO A 184 22.52 -22.35 26.41
N GLU A 185 21.96 -23.54 26.62
CA GLU A 185 21.15 -24.24 25.63
C GLU A 185 19.84 -23.50 25.30
N ALA A 186 19.26 -22.78 26.26
CA ALA A 186 18.09 -21.93 26.02
C ALA A 186 18.48 -20.69 25.20
N GLN A 187 19.64 -20.09 25.50
CA GLN A 187 20.22 -19.02 24.68
C GLN A 187 20.53 -19.53 23.26
N HIS A 188 21.07 -20.74 23.12
CA HIS A 188 21.41 -21.33 21.83
C HIS A 188 20.18 -21.50 20.94
N TRP A 189 19.07 -22.01 21.49
CA TRP A 189 17.81 -22.10 20.75
C TRP A 189 17.30 -20.71 20.34
N ALA A 190 17.34 -19.73 21.26
CA ALA A 190 16.90 -18.36 20.97
C ALA A 190 17.75 -17.68 19.88
N VAL A 191 19.08 -17.84 19.93
CA VAL A 191 19.98 -17.32 18.91
C VAL A 191 19.74 -18.01 17.58
N TRP A 192 19.58 -19.34 17.56
CA TRP A 192 19.29 -20.08 16.34
C TRP A 192 17.96 -19.62 15.72
N ALA A 193 16.91 -19.46 16.53
CA ALA A 193 15.60 -18.99 16.06
C ALA A 193 15.69 -17.62 15.38
N LEU A 194 16.38 -16.66 16.01
CA LEU A 194 16.59 -15.33 15.42
C LEU A 194 17.46 -15.38 14.16
N ALA A 195 18.54 -16.17 14.16
CA ALA A 195 19.42 -16.32 13.01
C ALA A 195 18.68 -16.95 11.82
N ASN A 196 17.90 -18.01 12.04
CA ASN A 196 17.08 -18.65 11.01
C ASN A 196 16.08 -17.66 10.38
N LEU A 197 15.40 -16.85 11.19
CA LEU A 197 14.48 -15.82 10.68
C LEU A 197 15.17 -14.82 9.74
N THR A 198 16.39 -14.38 10.09
CA THR A 198 17.16 -13.45 9.26
C THR A 198 17.77 -14.08 8.00
N GLN A 199 17.84 -15.42 7.92
CA GLN A 199 18.46 -16.13 6.80
C GLN A 199 17.44 -16.68 5.79
N VAL A 200 16.24 -17.05 6.26
CA VAL A 200 15.21 -17.75 5.48
C VAL A 200 14.22 -16.80 4.82
N TYR A 201 13.91 -15.67 5.45
CA TYR A 201 12.90 -14.73 4.98
C TYR A 201 13.58 -13.44 4.49
N ARG A 202 14.44 -13.56 3.46
CA ARG A 202 15.22 -12.43 2.89
C ARG A 202 14.37 -11.41 2.13
N THR A 203 13.13 -11.73 1.77
CA THR A 203 12.25 -10.79 1.08
C THR A 203 11.56 -9.86 2.05
N ALA A 204 11.90 -8.57 2.03
CA ALA A 204 11.30 -7.56 2.89
C ALA A 204 9.96 -7.10 2.29
N ARG A 205 8.93 -7.95 2.40
CA ARG A 205 7.58 -7.66 1.88
C ARG A 205 6.61 -7.31 3.00
N VAL A 206 6.19 -6.06 3.05
CA VAL A 206 4.99 -5.64 3.78
C VAL A 206 3.87 -5.52 2.76
N ALA A 207 3.13 -6.62 2.56
CA ALA A 207 2.02 -6.65 1.62
C ALA A 207 0.75 -7.23 2.23
N GLY A 208 -0.40 -6.59 1.95
CA GLY A 208 -1.68 -7.05 2.46
C GLY A 208 -2.82 -6.06 2.23
N SER A 209 -4.06 -6.57 2.25
CA SER A 209 -5.24 -5.71 2.21
C SER A 209 -5.62 -5.29 3.62
N LEU A 210 -5.78 -3.99 3.87
CA LEU A 210 -6.20 -3.47 5.18
C LEU A 210 -7.45 -2.60 5.02
N GLY A 211 -8.44 -2.80 5.89
CA GLY A 211 -9.69 -2.05 5.84
C GLY A 211 -10.48 -2.33 4.57
N THR A 212 -10.81 -3.60 4.32
CA THR A 212 -11.68 -4.00 3.22
C THR A 212 -13.11 -4.22 3.73
N SER A 213 -14.09 -3.75 2.97
CA SER A 213 -15.51 -3.92 3.28
C SER A 213 -16.26 -4.31 2.02
N ARG A 214 -16.96 -5.44 2.08
CA ARG A 214 -17.80 -5.96 0.99
C ARG A 214 -19.15 -6.37 1.55
N ASP A 215 -20.23 -5.81 1.01
CA ASP A 215 -21.60 -6.24 1.33
C ASP A 215 -22.23 -6.95 0.12
N ASP A 216 -22.49 -8.24 0.29
CA ASP A 216 -23.17 -9.09 -0.70
C ASP A 216 -24.65 -9.37 -0.31
N THR A 217 -25.17 -8.73 0.75
CA THR A 217 -26.50 -9.01 1.31
C THR A 217 -27.47 -7.83 1.21
N THR A 218 -28.78 -8.11 1.20
CA THR A 218 -29.84 -7.09 1.11
C THR A 218 -29.86 -6.18 2.35
N PRO A 219 -29.71 -4.85 2.19
CA PRO A 219 -29.48 -3.96 3.33
C PRO A 219 -30.77 -3.47 4.00
N SER A 220 -30.59 -3.02 5.25
CA SER A 220 -31.55 -2.23 6.04
C SER A 220 -31.92 -0.89 5.39
N THR A 221 -32.82 -0.10 5.98
CA THR A 221 -33.31 1.17 5.39
C THR A 221 -32.25 2.25 5.18
N SER A 222 -31.13 2.24 5.92
CA SER A 222 -30.00 3.19 5.79
C SER A 222 -28.66 2.54 6.15
N THR A 223 -27.63 2.73 5.34
CA THR A 223 -26.30 2.14 5.57
C THR A 223 -25.22 3.21 5.70
N GLY A 224 -24.50 3.20 6.83
CA GLY A 224 -23.33 4.03 7.07
C GLY A 224 -22.09 3.18 7.30
N ARG A 225 -20.98 3.43 6.57
CA ARG A 225 -19.70 2.74 6.77
C ARG A 225 -18.55 3.73 6.95
N THR A 226 -17.69 3.43 7.92
CA THR A 226 -16.43 4.14 8.13
C THR A 226 -15.31 3.12 8.08
N ILE A 227 -14.31 3.36 7.25
CA ILE A 227 -13.14 2.51 7.07
C ILE A 227 -11.91 3.34 7.40
N GLN A 228 -11.09 2.85 8.32
CA GLN A 228 -9.78 3.42 8.65
C GLN A 228 -8.72 2.35 8.44
N ALA A 229 -7.75 2.64 7.57
CA ALA A 229 -6.64 1.77 7.25
C ALA A 229 -5.35 2.59 7.29
N HIS A 230 -4.50 2.32 8.27
CA HIS A 230 -3.24 3.03 8.50
C HIS A 230 -2.12 2.01 8.57
N LEU A 231 -1.09 2.20 7.74
CA LEU A 231 0.07 1.31 7.68
C LEU A 231 1.35 2.14 7.68
N GLU A 232 2.15 1.98 8.74
CA GLU A 232 3.35 2.80 9.00
C GLU A 232 4.59 1.92 9.30
N PRO A 233 5.07 1.11 8.34
CA PRO A 233 6.23 0.28 8.59
C PRO A 233 7.46 1.18 8.78
N ARG A 234 8.25 0.88 9.82
CA ARG A 234 9.38 1.75 10.20
C ARG A 234 10.60 1.52 9.32
N PHE A 235 10.88 0.28 8.97
CA PHE A 235 12.01 -0.12 8.16
C PHE A 235 11.61 -1.33 7.33
N VAL A 236 11.79 -1.22 6.02
CA VAL A 236 11.65 -2.32 5.05
C VAL A 236 12.90 -2.25 4.21
N SER A 237 13.80 -3.20 4.39
CA SER A 237 15.10 -3.18 3.73
C SER A 237 15.45 -4.57 3.24
N GLU A 238 15.95 -4.66 2.03
CA GLU A 238 16.46 -5.88 1.43
C GLU A 238 17.93 -5.70 1.05
N THR A 239 18.68 -6.80 1.11
CA THR A 239 20.03 -6.87 0.55
C THR A 239 20.20 -8.24 -0.07
N SER A 240 20.45 -8.29 -1.37
CA SER A 240 20.53 -9.52 -2.15
C SER A 240 21.85 -9.62 -2.92
N SER A 241 22.34 -10.85 -3.09
CA SER A 241 23.46 -11.15 -4.02
C SER A 241 22.98 -11.41 -5.44
N ASP A 242 21.67 -11.59 -5.59
CA ASP A 242 20.95 -11.89 -6.82
C ASP A 242 19.86 -10.79 -6.92
N GLU A 243 18.77 -11.02 -7.67
CA GLU A 243 17.62 -10.11 -7.68
C GLU A 243 17.09 -9.80 -6.26
N GLY A 244 16.68 -8.56 -6.01
CA GLY A 244 16.18 -8.10 -4.71
C GLY A 244 14.90 -7.25 -4.79
N THR A 245 14.01 -7.36 -3.79
CA THR A 245 12.77 -6.54 -3.80
C THR A 245 12.29 -6.09 -2.41
N ALA A 246 12.59 -4.84 -2.06
CA ALA A 246 11.98 -4.17 -0.91
C ALA A 246 10.59 -3.63 -1.26
N HIS A 247 9.53 -4.27 -0.75
CA HIS A 247 8.16 -4.01 -1.21
C HIS A 247 7.21 -3.64 -0.08
N VAL A 248 6.64 -2.45 -0.14
CA VAL A 248 5.53 -2.01 0.72
C VAL A 248 4.32 -1.74 -0.15
N ALA A 249 3.38 -2.69 -0.21
CA ALA A 249 2.21 -2.47 -1.03
C ALA A 249 0.93 -3.13 -0.57
N GLY A 250 -0.19 -2.50 -0.89
CA GLY A 250 -1.48 -3.15 -0.73
C GLY A 250 -2.65 -2.20 -0.85
N PRO A 251 -3.85 -2.75 -1.14
CA PRO A 251 -5.06 -1.98 -1.07
C PRO A 251 -5.35 -1.58 0.37
N LEU A 252 -5.35 -0.27 0.66
CA LEU A 252 -5.77 0.26 1.96
C LEU A 252 -7.08 1.01 1.80
N GLY A 253 -8.06 0.67 2.64
CA GLY A 253 -9.35 1.34 2.65
C GLY A 253 -10.15 1.09 1.38
N THR A 254 -10.66 -0.13 1.21
CA THR A 254 -11.50 -0.50 0.06
C THR A 254 -12.93 -0.77 0.50
N SER A 255 -13.87 -0.16 -0.22
CA SER A 255 -15.30 -0.41 -0.06
C SER A 255 -15.88 -0.83 -1.39
N ARG A 256 -16.51 -2.00 -1.42
CA ARG A 256 -17.23 -2.50 -2.58
C ARG A 256 -18.65 -2.92 -2.21
N ASP A 257 -19.62 -2.43 -2.97
CA ASP A 257 -21.01 -2.86 -2.86
C ASP A 257 -21.50 -3.47 -4.18
N ASP A 258 -21.77 -4.78 -4.13
CA ASP A 258 -22.30 -5.55 -5.26
C ASP A 258 -23.83 -5.79 -5.13
N ALA A 259 -24.42 -5.47 -3.98
CA ALA A 259 -25.86 -5.58 -3.69
C ALA A 259 -26.59 -4.23 -3.73
N THR A 260 -27.90 -4.24 -4.03
CA THR A 260 -28.75 -3.03 -4.08
C THR A 260 -28.75 -2.28 -2.75
N PRO A 261 -28.21 -1.06 -2.66
CA PRO A 261 -28.08 -0.33 -1.42
C PRO A 261 -29.42 0.10 -0.80
N SER A 262 -29.37 0.38 0.50
CA SER A 262 -30.44 0.96 1.33
C SER A 262 -30.99 2.29 0.77
N THR A 263 -32.03 2.89 1.36
CA THR A 263 -32.57 4.19 0.85
C THR A 263 -31.59 5.36 0.96
N SER A 264 -30.56 5.30 1.82
CA SER A 264 -29.48 6.30 1.90
C SER A 264 -28.15 5.64 2.29
N THR A 265 -27.08 5.96 1.56
CA THR A 265 -25.75 5.40 1.81
C THR A 265 -24.72 6.48 2.11
N ARG A 266 -23.97 6.32 3.21
CA ARG A 266 -22.84 7.20 3.57
C ARG A 266 -21.58 6.38 3.79
N ARG A 267 -20.50 6.71 3.06
CA ARG A 267 -19.19 6.07 3.24
C ARG A 267 -18.11 7.09 3.54
N THR A 268 -17.31 6.79 4.55
CA THR A 268 -16.11 7.54 4.90
C THR A 268 -14.93 6.58 4.88
N ILE A 269 -13.93 6.85 4.05
CA ILE A 269 -12.74 6.02 3.90
C ILE A 269 -11.52 6.88 4.19
N GLN A 270 -10.68 6.42 5.11
CA GLN A 270 -9.42 7.02 5.47
C GLN A 270 -8.32 5.96 5.29
N ALA A 271 -7.40 6.20 4.36
CA ALA A 271 -6.35 5.28 3.98
C ALA A 271 -4.99 6.00 3.97
N HIS A 272 -4.08 5.58 4.85
CA HIS A 272 -2.76 6.18 5.01
C HIS A 272 -1.66 5.11 4.91
N LEU A 273 -0.68 5.36 4.07
CA LEU A 273 0.52 4.54 3.93
C LEU A 273 1.76 5.44 4.12
N GLU A 274 2.46 5.28 5.24
CA GLU A 274 3.56 6.17 5.64
C GLU A 274 4.81 5.37 6.05
N PRO A 275 5.42 4.60 5.13
CA PRO A 275 6.65 3.89 5.45
C PRO A 275 7.79 4.89 5.69
N ARG A 276 8.59 4.67 6.73
CA ARG A 276 9.67 5.62 7.06
C ARG A 276 10.95 5.38 6.26
N PHE A 277 11.22 4.13 5.91
CA PHE A 277 12.42 3.75 5.17
C PHE A 277 12.13 2.48 4.38
N VAL A 278 12.26 2.57 3.05
CA VAL A 278 12.19 1.45 2.11
C VAL A 278 13.47 1.48 1.30
N SER A 279 14.29 0.43 1.40
CA SER A 279 15.57 0.38 0.69
C SER A 279 15.82 -0.99 0.12
N GLU A 280 16.33 -1.05 -1.10
CA GLU A 280 16.82 -2.27 -1.74
C GLU A 280 18.32 -2.10 -2.02
N THR A 281 19.07 -3.19 -1.99
CA THR A 281 20.47 -3.21 -2.43
C THR A 281 20.79 -4.59 -3.01
N SER A 282 21.00 -4.67 -4.32
CA SER A 282 21.28 -5.92 -5.04
C SER A 282 22.65 -5.90 -5.74
N SER A 283 23.18 -7.08 -6.04
CA SER A 283 24.34 -7.23 -6.95
C SER A 283 23.90 -7.55 -8.40
N ASP A 284 22.61 -7.56 -8.63
CA ASP A 284 21.87 -7.92 -9.86
C ASP A 284 20.68 -6.93 -9.97
N GLU A 285 19.55 -7.25 -10.59
CA GLU A 285 18.38 -6.36 -10.63
C GLU A 285 17.81 -6.03 -9.23
N GLY A 286 17.47 -4.75 -9.01
CA GLY A 286 16.99 -4.24 -7.72
C GLY A 286 15.69 -3.46 -7.83
N THR A 287 14.78 -3.64 -6.86
CA THR A 287 13.51 -2.88 -6.82
C THR A 287 13.10 -2.45 -5.41
N ALA A 288 13.02 -1.14 -5.19
CA ALA A 288 12.39 -0.53 -4.03
C ALA A 288 11.02 0.03 -4.40
N HIS A 289 9.95 -0.63 -3.95
CA HIS A 289 8.59 -0.35 -4.39
C HIS A 289 7.67 -0.01 -3.22
N VAL A 290 7.07 1.18 -3.27
CA VAL A 290 6.00 1.60 -2.36
C VAL A 290 4.76 1.91 -3.16
N ALA A 291 3.74 1.04 -3.10
CA ALA A 291 2.56 1.25 -3.92
C ALA A 291 1.25 0.77 -3.34
N GLY A 292 0.15 1.25 -3.89
CA GLY A 292 -1.13 0.61 -3.66
C GLY A 292 -2.31 1.50 -3.96
N PRO A 293 -3.47 0.88 -4.29
CA PRO A 293 -4.70 1.62 -4.34
C PRO A 293 -5.12 2.03 -2.92
N LEU A 294 -5.06 3.32 -2.62
CA LEU A 294 -5.47 3.84 -1.31
C LEU A 294 -6.80 4.57 -1.45
N GLY A 295 -7.77 4.22 -0.60
CA GLY A 295 -9.07 4.86 -0.58
C GLY A 295 -9.86 4.58 -1.86
N THR A 296 -10.38 3.37 -2.00
CA THR A 296 -11.20 2.98 -3.15
C THR A 296 -12.65 2.76 -2.72
N SER A 297 -13.59 3.36 -3.43
CA SER A 297 -15.02 3.08 -3.29
C SER A 297 -15.61 2.74 -4.65
N ARG A 298 -16.19 1.55 -4.75
CA ARG A 298 -16.84 1.07 -5.98
C ARG A 298 -18.25 0.56 -5.70
N ASP A 299 -19.21 1.01 -6.50
CA ASP A 299 -20.58 0.51 -6.47
C ASP A 299 -20.94 -0.08 -7.84
N ASP A 300 -21.21 -1.38 -7.84
CA ASP A 300 -21.62 -2.12 -9.05
C ASP A 300 -23.15 -2.30 -9.11
N ALA A 301 -23.88 -1.97 -8.04
CA ALA A 301 -25.34 -2.11 -7.92
C ALA A 301 -26.09 -0.77 -7.87
N THR A 302 -27.35 -0.77 -8.32
CA THR A 302 -28.22 0.41 -8.43
C THR A 302 -28.43 1.11 -7.07
N PRO A 303 -27.93 2.34 -6.86
CA PRO A 303 -27.88 2.95 -5.53
C PRO A 303 -29.22 3.42 -4.97
N SER A 304 -29.12 3.73 -3.66
CA SER A 304 -30.03 4.44 -2.76
C SER A 304 -30.74 5.68 -3.34
N THR A 305 -31.60 6.36 -2.58
CA THR A 305 -32.10 7.70 -2.97
C THR A 305 -31.05 8.80 -2.77
N SER A 306 -30.08 8.63 -1.87
CA SER A 306 -29.00 9.61 -1.64
C SER A 306 -27.67 8.95 -1.29
N THR A 307 -26.60 9.25 -2.03
CA THR A 307 -25.26 8.68 -1.81
C THR A 307 -24.26 9.76 -1.41
N GLY A 308 -23.58 9.56 -0.28
CA GLY A 308 -22.50 10.42 0.20
C GLY A 308 -21.19 9.65 0.36
N ARG A 309 -20.10 10.14 -0.24
CA ARG A 309 -18.76 9.56 -0.06
C ARG A 309 -17.74 10.61 0.33
N THR A 310 -16.93 10.26 1.30
CA THR A 310 -15.74 11.02 1.70
C THR A 310 -14.56 10.06 1.69
N ILE A 311 -13.55 10.36 0.88
CA ILE A 311 -12.34 9.54 0.75
C ILE A 311 -11.14 10.42 1.04
N GLN A 312 -10.30 9.97 1.96
CA GLN A 312 -9.02 10.57 2.29
C GLN A 312 -7.94 9.49 2.08
N ALA A 313 -7.03 9.73 1.15
CA ALA A 313 -5.99 8.79 0.73
C ALA A 313 -4.64 9.48 0.72
N HIS A 314 -3.70 9.00 1.54
CA HIS A 314 -2.38 9.59 1.73
C HIS A 314 -1.29 8.53 1.56
N LEU A 315 -0.31 8.82 0.70
CA LEU A 315 0.90 8.03 0.54
C LEU A 315 2.11 8.94 0.77
N GLU A 316 2.76 8.80 1.92
CA GLU A 316 3.80 9.73 2.39
C GLU A 316 5.07 8.98 2.84
N PRO A 317 5.73 8.22 1.95
CA PRO A 317 6.97 7.54 2.30
C PRO A 317 8.07 8.57 2.55
N ARG A 318 8.88 8.37 3.60
CA ARG A 318 9.94 9.34 3.93
C ARG A 318 11.23 9.12 3.15
N PHE A 319 11.53 7.88 2.80
CA PHE A 319 12.74 7.52 2.08
C PHE A 319 12.48 6.21 1.33
N VAL A 320 12.68 6.25 0.02
CA VAL A 320 12.63 5.10 -0.88
C VAL A 320 13.92 5.15 -1.68
N SER A 321 14.75 4.13 -1.57
CA SER A 321 16.01 4.06 -2.33
C SER A 321 16.25 2.68 -2.89
N GLU A 322 16.84 2.64 -4.07
CA GLU A 322 17.30 1.43 -4.72
C GLU A 322 18.79 1.63 -5.07
N THR A 323 19.58 0.56 -5.00
CA THR A 323 20.99 0.57 -5.40
C THR A 323 21.39 -0.80 -5.91
N SER A 324 21.66 -0.91 -7.21
CA SER A 324 21.98 -2.17 -7.88
C SER A 324 23.30 -2.10 -8.66
N SER A 325 23.81 -3.26 -9.06
CA SER A 325 24.94 -3.37 -10.00
C SER A 325 24.50 -3.66 -11.44
N ASP A 326 23.20 -3.85 -11.64
CA ASP A 326 22.52 -4.11 -12.91
C ASP A 326 21.35 -3.11 -13.01
N GLU A 327 20.20 -3.46 -13.59
CA GLU A 327 19.01 -2.59 -13.63
C GLU A 327 18.46 -2.24 -12.24
N GLY A 328 18.02 -0.99 -12.06
CA GLY A 328 17.53 -0.48 -10.77
C GLY A 328 16.20 0.27 -10.88
N THR A 329 15.29 0.05 -9.91
CA THR A 329 14.00 0.76 -9.87
C THR A 329 13.58 1.21 -8.47
N ALA A 330 13.50 2.52 -8.26
CA ALA A 330 12.85 3.13 -7.10
C ALA A 330 11.47 3.69 -7.48
N HIS A 331 10.40 3.04 -7.03
CA HIS A 331 9.05 3.30 -7.49
C HIS A 331 8.09 3.63 -6.35
N VAL A 332 7.47 4.80 -6.40
CA VAL A 332 6.39 5.21 -5.49
C VAL A 332 5.13 5.52 -6.28
N ALA A 333 4.13 4.66 -6.21
CA ALA A 333 2.94 4.86 -7.02
C ALA A 333 1.63 4.35 -6.46
N GLY A 334 0.53 4.86 -6.99
CA GLY A 334 -0.75 4.23 -6.76
C GLY A 334 -1.94 5.11 -7.13
N PRO A 335 -3.08 4.49 -7.47
CA PRO A 335 -4.31 5.23 -7.57
C PRO A 335 -4.76 5.62 -6.16
N LEU A 336 -4.74 6.92 -5.85
CA LEU A 336 -5.16 7.44 -4.55
C LEU A 336 -6.51 8.15 -4.68
N GLY A 337 -7.45 7.78 -3.84
CA GLY A 337 -8.78 8.39 -3.81
C GLY A 337 -9.56 8.11 -5.09
N THR A 338 -10.04 6.88 -5.23
CA THR A 338 -10.86 6.47 -6.38
C THR A 338 -12.30 6.27 -5.98
N SER A 339 -13.23 6.87 -6.72
CA SER A 339 -14.66 6.66 -6.54
C SER A 339 -15.31 6.36 -7.88
N ARG A 340 -15.88 5.17 -7.99
CA ARG A 340 -16.49 4.69 -9.25
C ARG A 340 -17.90 4.14 -9.04
N ASP A 341 -18.82 4.55 -9.91
CA ASP A 341 -20.19 4.03 -9.98
C ASP A 341 -20.42 3.43 -11.37
N ASP A 342 -20.63 2.12 -11.41
CA ASP A 342 -20.97 1.40 -12.63
C ASP A 342 -22.50 1.27 -12.84
N ALA A 343 -23.31 1.59 -11.82
CA ALA A 343 -24.77 1.49 -11.84
C ALA A 343 -25.48 2.85 -11.67
N THR A 344 -26.72 2.95 -12.17
CA THR A 344 -27.50 4.21 -12.29
C THR A 344 -27.69 4.91 -10.95
N PRO A 345 -27.08 6.09 -10.69
CA PRO A 345 -27.04 6.72 -9.38
C PRO A 345 -28.38 7.13 -8.76
N SER A 346 -28.31 7.33 -7.44
CA SER A 346 -29.31 7.89 -6.53
C SER A 346 -29.93 9.23 -6.97
N THR A 347 -31.02 9.73 -6.37
CA THR A 347 -31.55 11.07 -6.74
C THR A 347 -30.59 12.22 -6.38
N SER A 348 -29.70 12.05 -5.41
CA SER A 348 -28.61 12.99 -5.11
C SER A 348 -27.30 12.29 -4.77
N THR A 349 -26.18 12.78 -5.33
CA THR A 349 -24.85 12.22 -5.08
C THR A 349 -23.88 13.32 -4.64
N ARG A 350 -23.18 13.11 -3.52
CA ARG A 350 -22.10 13.99 -3.05
C ARG A 350 -20.82 13.20 -2.83
N ARG A 351 -19.72 13.64 -3.45
CA ARG A 351 -18.38 13.06 -3.28
C ARG A 351 -17.37 14.11 -2.88
N THR A 352 -16.56 13.78 -1.89
CA THR A 352 -15.40 14.54 -1.47
C THR A 352 -14.21 13.60 -1.48
N ILE A 353 -13.20 13.89 -2.29
CA ILE A 353 -11.99 13.08 -2.43
C ILE A 353 -10.80 13.97 -2.12
N GLN A 354 -9.95 13.53 -1.21
CA GLN A 354 -8.67 14.12 -0.89
C GLN A 354 -7.60 13.05 -1.10
N ALA A 355 -6.67 13.30 -2.03
CA ALA A 355 -5.65 12.35 -2.47
C ALA A 355 -4.28 13.04 -2.48
N HIS A 356 -3.36 12.56 -1.66
CA HIS A 356 -2.03 13.15 -1.46
C HIS A 356 -0.94 12.09 -1.65
N LEU A 357 0.02 12.39 -2.52
CA LEU A 357 1.24 11.62 -2.73
C LEU A 357 2.44 12.54 -2.48
N GLU A 358 3.07 12.39 -1.31
CA GLU A 358 4.08 13.34 -0.82
C GLU A 358 5.35 12.61 -0.35
N PRO A 359 6.05 11.85 -1.22
CA PRO A 359 7.27 11.20 -0.83
C PRO A 359 8.37 12.24 -0.57
N ARG A 360 9.16 12.05 0.48
CA ARG A 360 10.22 13.04 0.82
C ARG A 360 11.51 12.81 0.05
N PHE A 361 11.83 11.58 -0.30
CA PHE A 361 13.05 11.23 -1.01
C PHE A 361 12.81 9.91 -1.74
N VAL A 362 13.03 9.93 -3.05
CA VAL A 362 13.02 8.77 -3.92
C VAL A 362 14.32 8.83 -4.72
N SER A 363 15.17 7.82 -4.59
CA SER A 363 16.42 7.76 -5.35
C SER A 363 16.66 6.38 -5.92
N GLU A 364 17.25 6.33 -7.09
CA GLU A 364 17.74 5.11 -7.71
C GLU A 364 19.23 5.34 -8.06
N THR A 365 20.04 4.28 -7.99
CA THR A 365 21.46 4.32 -8.36
C THR A 365 21.91 2.95 -8.88
N SER A 366 22.15 2.83 -10.17
CA SER A 366 22.52 1.59 -10.84
C SER A 366 23.84 1.71 -11.62
N SER A 367 24.37 0.57 -12.05
CA SER A 367 25.48 0.53 -13.03
C SER A 367 25.02 0.25 -14.45
N ASP A 368 23.75 -0.13 -14.64
CA ASP A 368 23.08 -0.32 -15.93
C ASP A 368 21.88 0.67 -16.00
N GLU A 369 20.75 0.32 -16.61
CA GLU A 369 19.55 1.18 -16.67
C GLU A 369 18.98 1.51 -15.28
N GLY A 370 18.54 2.76 -15.09
CA GLY A 370 18.04 3.27 -13.81
C GLY A 370 16.69 3.98 -13.92
N THR A 371 15.77 3.74 -12.98
CA THR A 371 14.46 4.42 -12.94
C THR A 371 14.04 4.87 -11.54
N ALA A 372 13.93 6.18 -11.34
CA ALA A 372 13.26 6.78 -10.19
C ALA A 372 11.88 7.35 -10.59
N HIS A 373 10.81 6.67 -10.16
CA HIS A 373 9.45 6.97 -10.63
C HIS A 373 8.49 7.26 -9.48
N VAL A 374 7.87 8.45 -9.50
CA VAL A 374 6.77 8.83 -8.61
C VAL A 374 5.53 9.13 -9.42
N ALA A 375 4.53 8.25 -9.36
CA ALA A 375 3.35 8.44 -10.19
C ALA A 375 2.03 7.92 -9.65
N GLY A 376 0.94 8.45 -10.17
CA GLY A 376 -0.36 7.85 -9.93
C GLY A 376 -1.53 8.72 -10.31
N PRO A 377 -2.67 8.10 -10.66
CA PRO A 377 -3.91 8.84 -10.79
C PRO A 377 -4.40 9.23 -9.39
N LEU A 378 -4.40 10.52 -9.09
CA LEU A 378 -4.84 11.03 -7.78
C LEU A 378 -6.19 11.72 -7.91
N GLY A 379 -7.14 11.34 -7.07
CA GLY A 379 -8.46 11.93 -7.04
C GLY A 379 -9.25 11.65 -8.32
N THR A 380 -9.71 10.41 -8.47
CA THR A 380 -10.52 10.01 -9.63
C THR A 380 -11.97 9.80 -9.22
N SER A 381 -12.89 10.42 -9.96
CA SER A 381 -14.33 10.21 -9.79
C SER A 381 -14.97 9.93 -11.14
N ARG A 382 -15.53 8.74 -11.30
CA ARG A 382 -16.13 8.29 -12.55
C ARG A 382 -17.54 7.73 -12.36
N ASP A 383 -18.46 8.17 -13.22
CA ASP A 383 -19.81 7.60 -13.35
C ASP A 383 -20.02 7.06 -14.75
N ASP A 384 -20.23 5.75 -14.85
CA ASP A 384 -20.48 5.05 -16.12
C ASP A 384 -21.99 4.93 -16.43
N ALA A 385 -22.86 5.29 -15.48
CA ALA A 385 -24.32 5.16 -15.58
C ALA A 385 -25.07 6.47 -15.33
N THR A 386 -26.32 6.59 -15.84
CA THR A 386 -27.12 7.83 -15.94
C THR A 386 -27.30 8.55 -14.59
N PRO A 387 -26.66 9.71 -14.37
CA PRO A 387 -26.62 10.39 -13.08
C PRO A 387 -27.96 10.78 -12.44
N SER A 388 -27.84 11.05 -11.14
CA SER A 388 -28.82 11.58 -10.18
C SER A 388 -29.61 12.82 -10.64
N THR A 389 -30.56 13.34 -9.86
CA THR A 389 -31.11 14.69 -10.11
C THR A 389 -30.12 15.81 -9.72
N SER A 390 -29.21 15.58 -8.76
CA SER A 390 -28.17 16.55 -8.38
C SER A 390 -26.85 15.87 -8.01
N THR A 391 -25.77 16.20 -8.73
CA THR A 391 -24.42 15.65 -8.47
C THR A 391 -23.47 16.74 -7.99
N GLY A 392 -22.81 16.52 -6.86
CA GLY A 392 -21.77 17.39 -6.30
C GLY A 392 -20.46 16.64 -6.11
N ARG A 393 -19.36 17.14 -6.70
CA ARG A 393 -18.01 16.58 -6.53
C ARG A 393 -17.02 17.65 -6.10
N THR A 394 -16.24 17.31 -5.09
CA THR A 394 -15.07 18.07 -4.66
C THR A 394 -13.87 17.12 -4.67
N ILE A 395 -12.86 17.44 -5.47
CA ILE A 395 -11.65 16.64 -5.60
C ILE A 395 -10.46 17.54 -5.30
N GLN A 396 -9.62 17.10 -4.37
CA GLN A 396 -8.33 17.69 -4.05
C GLN A 396 -7.26 16.62 -4.27
N ALA A 397 -6.34 16.88 -5.20
CA ALA A 397 -5.32 15.95 -5.65
C ALA A 397 -3.95 16.65 -5.66
N HIS A 398 -3.03 16.16 -4.84
CA HIS A 398 -1.69 16.74 -4.65
C HIS A 398 -0.60 15.70 -4.87
N LEU A 399 0.35 16.00 -5.73
CA LEU A 399 1.57 15.25 -5.95
C LEU A 399 2.76 16.17 -5.68
N GLU A 400 3.38 16.03 -4.51
CA GLU A 400 4.38 16.98 -4.01
C GLU A 400 5.66 16.27 -3.52
N PRO A 401 6.36 15.50 -4.38
CA PRO A 401 7.58 14.84 -3.98
C PRO A 401 8.68 15.89 -3.72
N ARG A 402 9.46 15.72 -2.65
CA ARG A 402 10.50 16.72 -2.31
C ARG A 402 11.81 16.51 -3.07
N PHE A 403 12.14 15.27 -3.39
CA PHE A 403 13.36 14.92 -4.09
C PHE A 403 13.13 13.60 -4.82
N VAL A 404 13.36 13.60 -6.13
CA VAL A 404 13.37 12.43 -6.99
C VAL A 404 14.68 12.50 -7.78
N SER A 405 15.54 11.50 -7.64
CA SER A 405 16.78 11.44 -8.39
C SER A 405 17.02 10.06 -8.95
N GLU A 406 17.62 10.02 -10.13
CA GLU A 406 18.13 8.81 -10.75
C GLU A 406 19.62 9.05 -11.06
N THR A 407 20.44 8.01 -11.00
CA THR A 407 21.86 8.08 -11.35
C THR A 407 22.36 6.73 -11.85
N SER A 408 22.61 6.61 -13.15
CA SER A 408 23.04 5.37 -13.80
C SER A 408 24.35 5.54 -14.57
N SER A 409 24.92 4.41 -15.01
CA SER A 409 26.03 4.42 -15.97
C SER A 409 25.58 4.11 -17.40
N ASP A 410 24.32 3.71 -17.60
CA ASP A 410 23.67 3.52 -18.90
C ASP A 410 22.49 4.50 -19.01
N GLU A 411 21.34 4.12 -19.59
CA GLU A 411 20.15 4.98 -19.68
C GLU A 411 19.54 5.29 -18.29
N GLY A 412 19.05 6.52 -18.12
CA GLY A 412 18.51 7.01 -16.85
C GLY A 412 17.16 7.71 -16.98
N THR A 413 16.22 7.41 -16.06
CA THR A 413 14.90 8.09 -16.02
C THR A 413 14.47 8.53 -14.63
N ALA A 414 14.33 9.85 -14.44
CA ALA A 414 13.65 10.46 -13.30
C ALA A 414 12.27 10.99 -13.69
N HIS A 415 11.21 10.32 -13.26
CA HIS A 415 9.85 10.60 -13.73
C HIS A 415 8.89 10.92 -12.58
N VAL A 416 8.23 12.09 -12.65
CA VAL A 416 7.14 12.47 -11.75
C VAL A 416 5.88 12.76 -12.55
N ALA A 417 4.89 11.88 -12.49
CA ALA A 417 3.72 12.05 -13.34
C ALA A 417 2.39 11.52 -12.82
N GLY A 418 1.31 12.06 -13.35
CA GLY A 418 0.00 11.45 -13.12
C GLY A 418 -1.17 12.33 -13.51
N PRO A 419 -2.31 11.71 -13.87
CA PRO A 419 -3.54 12.47 -14.00
C PRO A 419 -4.04 12.85 -12.60
N LEU A 420 -4.07 14.14 -12.30
CA LEU A 420 -4.50 14.65 -11.00
C LEU A 420 -5.86 15.32 -11.13
N GLY A 421 -6.81 14.93 -10.28
CA GLY A 421 -8.14 15.52 -10.24
C GLY A 421 -8.92 15.23 -11.52
N THR A 422 -9.36 13.99 -11.68
CA THR A 422 -10.17 13.58 -12.85
C THR A 422 -11.63 13.39 -12.45
N SER A 423 -12.53 14.01 -13.20
CA SER A 423 -13.97 13.83 -13.03
C SER A 423 -14.61 13.56 -14.38
N ARG A 424 -15.17 12.35 -14.54
CA ARG A 424 -15.75 11.90 -15.81
C ARG A 424 -17.17 11.36 -15.62
N ASP A 425 -18.08 11.78 -16.49
CA ASP A 425 -19.43 11.22 -16.62
C ASP A 425 -19.65 10.72 -18.05
N ASP A 426 -19.85 9.42 -18.20
CA ASP A 426 -20.07 8.78 -19.51
C ASP A 426 -21.57 8.70 -19.89
N ALA A 427 -22.47 9.05 -18.97
CA ALA A 427 -23.92 8.92 -19.13
C ALA A 427 -24.69 10.23 -18.82
N THR A 428 -25.92 10.36 -19.35
CA THR A 428 -26.71 11.63 -19.44
C THR A 428 -26.87 12.35 -18.09
N PRO A 429 -26.19 13.50 -17.88
CA PRO A 429 -26.16 14.21 -16.60
C PRO A 429 -27.51 14.59 -15.97
N SER A 430 -27.39 14.86 -14.67
CA SER A 430 -28.42 15.27 -13.71
C SER A 430 -29.22 16.53 -14.07
N THR A 431 -30.17 17.00 -13.26
CA THR A 431 -30.75 18.35 -13.48
C THR A 431 -29.79 19.46 -13.04
N SER A 432 -28.87 19.19 -12.09
CA SER A 432 -27.83 20.14 -11.63
C SER A 432 -26.51 19.45 -11.26
N THR A 433 -25.42 19.85 -11.93
CA THR A 433 -24.08 19.29 -11.68
C THR A 433 -23.12 20.37 -11.16
N GLY A 434 -22.47 20.11 -10.03
CA GLY A 434 -21.44 20.96 -9.44
C GLY A 434 -20.12 20.21 -9.27
N ARG A 435 -19.02 20.74 -9.84
CA ARG A 435 -17.68 20.17 -9.69
C ARG A 435 -16.68 21.23 -9.25
N THR A 436 -15.90 20.89 -8.24
CA THR A 436 -14.72 21.66 -7.81
C THR A 436 -13.53 20.71 -7.82
N ILE A 437 -12.52 21.03 -8.61
CA ILE A 437 -11.30 20.23 -8.75
C ILE A 437 -10.12 21.13 -8.45
N GLN A 438 -9.28 20.69 -7.51
CA GLN A 438 -8.00 21.28 -7.19
C GLN A 438 -6.92 20.21 -7.43
N ALA A 439 -6.02 20.47 -8.38
CA ALA A 439 -5.01 19.54 -8.84
C ALA A 439 -3.64 20.24 -8.85
N HIS A 440 -2.70 19.75 -8.04
CA HIS A 440 -1.38 20.36 -7.85
C HIS A 440 -0.28 19.32 -8.05
N LEU A 441 0.67 19.64 -8.92
CA LEU A 441 1.90 18.89 -9.15
C LEU A 441 3.08 19.82 -8.88
N GLU A 442 3.69 19.69 -7.71
CA GLU A 442 4.68 20.65 -7.20
C GLU A 442 5.95 19.94 -6.69
N PRO A 443 6.66 19.16 -7.53
CA PRO A 443 7.89 18.52 -7.10
C PRO A 443 8.98 19.58 -6.83
N ARG A 444 9.76 19.40 -5.76
CA ARG A 444 10.79 20.40 -5.41
C ARG A 444 12.11 20.20 -6.14
N PHE A 445 12.45 18.96 -6.47
CA PHE A 445 13.67 18.61 -7.17
C PHE A 445 13.45 17.28 -7.89
N VAL A 446 13.68 17.29 -9.20
CA VAL A 446 13.70 16.11 -10.06
C VAL A 446 15.01 16.20 -10.83
N SER A 447 15.88 15.20 -10.67
CA SER A 447 17.15 15.14 -11.41
C SER A 447 17.39 13.77 -11.98
N GLU A 448 18.00 13.73 -13.14
CA GLU A 448 18.52 12.52 -13.77
C GLU A 448 20.02 12.78 -14.04
N THR A 449 20.85 11.74 -13.95
CA THR A 449 22.28 11.82 -14.30
C THR A 449 22.79 10.46 -14.79
N SER A 450 22.99 10.35 -16.09
CA SER A 450 23.43 9.12 -16.76
C SER A 450 24.77 9.31 -17.48
N SER A 451 25.36 8.21 -17.94
CA SER A 451 26.43 8.29 -18.95
C SER A 451 25.93 8.11 -20.38
N ASP A 452 24.79 7.43 -20.60
CA ASP A 452 24.12 7.30 -21.90
C ASP A 452 22.88 8.23 -21.94
N GLU A 453 21.78 7.88 -22.61
CA GLU A 453 20.58 8.72 -22.71
C GLU A 453 19.93 9.02 -21.34
N GLY A 454 19.50 10.26 -21.14
CA GLY A 454 18.94 10.74 -19.87
C GLY A 454 17.58 11.41 -20.02
N THR A 455 16.63 11.10 -19.12
CA THR A 455 15.31 11.76 -19.10
C THR A 455 14.86 12.20 -17.70
N ALA A 456 14.73 13.52 -17.51
CA ALA A 456 14.03 14.12 -16.38
C ALA A 456 12.66 14.67 -16.78
N HIS A 457 11.59 14.01 -16.35
CA HIS A 457 10.24 14.30 -16.83
C HIS A 457 9.25 14.58 -15.70
N VAL A 458 8.59 15.74 -15.76
CA VAL A 458 7.48 16.10 -14.86
C VAL A 458 6.23 16.40 -15.66
N ALA A 459 5.23 15.50 -15.61
CA ALA A 459 4.07 15.66 -16.46
C ALA A 459 2.74 15.12 -15.94
N GLY A 460 1.65 15.69 -16.46
CA GLY A 460 0.35 15.10 -16.22
C GLY A 460 -0.82 15.98 -16.63
N PRO A 461 -1.95 15.38 -17.02
CA PRO A 461 -3.18 16.12 -17.15
C PRO A 461 -3.70 16.50 -15.77
N LEU A 462 -3.73 17.80 -15.47
CA LEU A 462 -4.17 18.30 -14.16
C LEU A 462 -5.54 18.96 -14.28
N GLY A 463 -6.48 18.55 -13.44
CA GLY A 463 -7.82 19.13 -13.39
C GLY A 463 -8.60 18.86 -14.66
N THR A 464 -9.05 17.62 -14.84
CA THR A 464 -9.84 17.22 -16.02
C THR A 464 -11.30 17.00 -15.64
N SER A 465 -12.21 17.63 -16.38
CA SER A 465 -13.65 17.48 -16.20
C SER A 465 -14.35 17.24 -17.53
N ARG A 466 -14.79 16.01 -17.76
CA ARG A 466 -15.39 15.58 -19.03
C ARG A 466 -16.80 15.04 -18.85
N ASP A 467 -17.72 15.46 -19.72
CA ASP A 467 -19.07 14.91 -19.85
C ASP A 467 -19.28 14.44 -21.31
N ASP A 468 -19.50 13.14 -21.49
CA ASP A 468 -19.70 12.54 -22.82
C ASP A 468 -21.18 12.51 -23.24
N ALA A 469 -22.10 12.88 -22.33
CA ALA A 469 -23.55 12.80 -22.53
C ALA A 469 -24.28 14.11 -22.18
N THR A 470 -25.52 14.29 -22.67
CA THR A 470 -26.27 15.56 -22.74
C THR A 470 -26.38 16.31 -21.40
N PRO A 471 -25.68 17.44 -21.21
CA PRO A 471 -25.65 18.17 -19.94
C PRO A 471 -26.99 18.52 -19.31
N SER A 472 -26.90 18.72 -17.99
CA SER A 472 -27.95 19.07 -17.04
C SER A 472 -28.75 20.34 -17.37
N THR A 473 -29.74 20.75 -16.56
CA THR A 473 -30.30 22.11 -16.71
C THR A 473 -29.32 23.18 -16.22
N SER A 474 -28.45 22.88 -15.24
CA SER A 474 -27.43 23.80 -14.73
C SER A 474 -26.11 23.12 -14.39
N THR A 475 -25.03 23.51 -15.06
CA THR A 475 -23.69 22.95 -14.85
C THR A 475 -22.74 24.02 -14.29
N GLY A 476 -22.13 23.74 -13.14
CA GLY A 476 -21.08 24.55 -12.52
C GLY A 476 -19.76 23.79 -12.40
N ARG A 477 -18.69 24.33 -12.98
CA ARG A 477 -17.33 23.77 -12.84
C ARG A 477 -16.35 24.83 -12.37
N THR A 478 -15.57 24.48 -11.36
CA THR A 478 -14.41 25.24 -10.89
C THR A 478 -13.21 24.31 -10.93
N ILE A 479 -12.20 24.65 -11.71
CA ILE A 479 -10.99 23.85 -11.86
C ILE A 479 -9.80 24.75 -11.55
N GLN A 480 -8.96 24.29 -10.64
CA GLN A 480 -7.68 24.89 -10.30
C GLN A 480 -6.60 23.83 -10.56
N ALA A 481 -5.70 24.11 -11.49
CA ALA A 481 -4.67 23.19 -11.97
C ALA A 481 -3.31 23.89 -11.97
N HIS A 482 -2.38 23.40 -11.16
CA HIS A 482 -1.05 23.99 -10.96
C HIS A 482 0.04 22.96 -11.20
N LEU A 483 0.98 23.29 -12.09
CA LEU A 483 2.20 22.54 -12.34
C LEU A 483 3.39 23.48 -12.08
N GLU A 484 3.99 23.34 -10.89
CA GLU A 484 4.97 24.31 -10.37
C GLU A 484 6.24 23.60 -9.84
N PRO A 485 6.95 22.82 -10.69
CA PRO A 485 8.18 22.18 -10.24
C PRO A 485 9.26 23.24 -9.96
N ARG A 486 10.02 23.08 -8.89
CA ARG A 486 11.05 24.08 -8.53
C ARG A 486 12.37 23.87 -9.27
N PHE A 487 12.72 22.63 -9.58
CA PHE A 487 13.95 22.28 -10.27
C PHE A 487 13.73 20.95 -10.98
N VAL A 488 13.98 20.95 -12.28
CA VAL A 488 14.02 19.78 -13.14
C VAL A 488 15.34 19.86 -13.90
N SER A 489 16.21 18.87 -13.74
CA SER A 489 17.48 18.82 -14.46
C SER A 489 17.73 17.43 -15.03
N GLU A 490 18.32 17.40 -16.19
CA GLU A 490 18.87 16.20 -16.82
C GLU A 490 20.37 16.46 -17.07
N THR A 491 21.21 15.43 -16.96
CA THR A 491 22.63 15.52 -17.28
C THR A 491 23.18 14.19 -17.76
N SER A 492 23.39 14.06 -19.06
CA SER A 492 23.93 12.86 -19.71
C SER A 492 25.26 13.12 -20.42
N SER A 493 25.91 12.06 -20.91
CA SER A 493 26.95 12.23 -21.94
C SER A 493 26.38 12.19 -23.35
N ASP A 494 25.31 11.43 -23.59
CA ASP A 494 24.71 11.22 -24.92
C ASP A 494 23.45 12.10 -25.08
N GLU A 495 22.30 11.61 -25.54
CA GLU A 495 21.09 12.46 -25.71
C GLU A 495 20.40 12.76 -24.36
N GLY A 496 19.92 13.99 -24.20
CA GLY A 496 19.33 14.46 -22.94
C GLY A 496 17.95 15.09 -23.09
N THR A 497 17.00 14.76 -22.21
CA THR A 497 15.67 15.40 -22.18
C THR A 497 15.22 15.84 -20.79
N ALA A 498 15.09 17.16 -20.62
CA ALA A 498 14.39 17.77 -19.47
C ALA A 498 13.02 18.32 -19.89
N HIS A 499 11.94 17.67 -19.44
CA HIS A 499 10.59 17.98 -19.93
C HIS A 499 9.59 18.25 -18.80
N VAL A 500 8.91 19.39 -18.86
CA VAL A 500 7.79 19.74 -17.97
C VAL A 500 6.54 20.00 -18.78
N ALA A 501 5.55 19.11 -18.70
CA ALA A 501 4.39 19.25 -19.56
C ALA A 501 3.05 18.74 -19.03
N GLY A 502 1.97 19.32 -19.54
CA GLY A 502 0.65 18.77 -19.27
C GLY A 502 -0.49 19.65 -19.72
N PRO A 503 -1.62 19.05 -20.14
CA PRO A 503 -2.84 19.80 -20.28
C PRO A 503 -3.38 20.18 -18.90
N LEU A 504 -3.42 21.48 -18.61
CA LEU A 504 -3.84 21.99 -17.30
C LEU A 504 -5.22 22.62 -17.40
N GLY A 505 -6.16 22.20 -16.55
CA GLY A 505 -7.49 22.76 -16.49
C GLY A 505 -8.29 22.50 -17.76
N THR A 506 -8.71 21.25 -17.96
CA THR A 506 -9.50 20.87 -19.14
C THR A 506 -10.97 20.66 -18.77
N SER A 507 -11.87 21.31 -19.50
CA SER A 507 -13.31 21.17 -19.35
C SER A 507 -13.95 20.91 -20.71
N ARG A 508 -14.47 19.70 -20.90
CA ARG A 508 -15.05 19.27 -22.18
C ARG A 508 -16.47 18.74 -22.01
N ASP A 509 -17.36 19.15 -22.90
CA ASP A 509 -18.72 18.64 -23.04
C ASP A 509 -18.95 18.20 -24.49
N ASP A 510 -19.19 16.91 -24.71
CA ASP A 510 -19.36 16.33 -26.06
C ASP A 510 -20.84 16.33 -26.53
N ALA A 511 -21.78 16.77 -25.68
CA ALA A 511 -23.22 16.65 -25.93
C ALA A 511 -24.01 17.96 -25.69
N THR A 512 -25.29 18.02 -26.10
CA THR A 512 -26.12 19.24 -26.16
C THR A 512 -26.22 19.98 -24.81
N PRO A 513 -25.71 21.22 -24.69
CA PRO A 513 -25.50 21.90 -23.42
C PRO A 513 -26.78 22.27 -22.68
N SER A 514 -26.56 22.55 -21.39
CA SER A 514 -27.55 22.91 -20.37
C SER A 514 -28.35 24.19 -20.68
N THR A 515 -29.32 24.58 -19.83
CA THR A 515 -29.90 25.94 -19.94
C THR A 515 -28.95 27.00 -19.35
N SER A 516 -28.11 26.62 -18.38
CA SER A 516 -27.12 27.50 -17.76
C SER A 516 -25.77 26.82 -17.45
N THR A 517 -24.70 27.30 -18.07
CA THR A 517 -23.34 26.78 -17.83
C THR A 517 -22.46 27.85 -17.19
N ARG A 518 -21.80 27.53 -16.07
CA ARG A 518 -20.74 28.36 -15.45
C ARG A 518 -19.45 27.55 -15.35
N ARG A 519 -18.37 28.06 -15.96
CA ARG A 519 -17.02 27.49 -15.83
C ARG A 519 -16.03 28.53 -15.35
N THR A 520 -15.24 28.15 -14.35
CA THR A 520 -14.10 28.91 -13.85
C THR A 520 -12.89 27.98 -13.92
N ILE A 521 -11.89 28.32 -14.72
CA ILE A 521 -10.67 27.53 -14.89
C ILE A 521 -9.49 28.42 -14.57
N GLN A 522 -8.63 27.96 -13.67
CA GLN A 522 -7.36 28.56 -13.32
C GLN A 522 -6.28 27.50 -13.60
N ALA A 523 -5.39 27.79 -14.54
CA ALA A 523 -4.36 26.88 -15.03
C ALA A 523 -3.00 27.59 -15.00
N HIS A 524 -2.05 27.06 -14.23
CA HIS A 524 -0.73 27.65 -14.02
C HIS A 524 0.36 26.62 -14.32
N LEU A 525 1.26 26.98 -15.24
CA LEU A 525 2.49 26.25 -15.52
C LEU A 525 3.67 27.17 -15.22
N GLU A 526 4.25 27.02 -14.03
CA GLU A 526 5.24 27.97 -13.48
C GLU A 526 6.50 27.25 -12.97
N PRO A 527 7.22 26.49 -13.82
CA PRO A 527 8.46 25.85 -13.39
C PRO A 527 9.52 26.91 -13.09
N ARG A 528 10.28 26.74 -12.00
CA ARG A 528 11.30 27.75 -11.64
C ARG A 528 12.63 27.54 -12.37
N PHE A 529 12.99 26.30 -12.66
CA PHE A 529 14.23 25.96 -13.34
C PHE A 529 14.04 24.64 -14.05
N VAL A 530 14.29 24.63 -15.35
CA VAL A 530 14.36 23.45 -16.20
C VAL A 530 15.68 23.52 -16.95
N SER A 531 16.55 22.54 -16.78
CA SER A 531 17.81 22.48 -17.52
C SER A 531 18.06 21.11 -18.08
N GLU A 532 18.65 21.07 -19.25
CA GLU A 532 19.24 19.89 -19.86
C GLU A 532 20.73 20.19 -20.06
N THR A 533 21.59 19.18 -19.94
CA THR A 533 23.03 19.32 -20.22
C THR A 533 23.60 17.99 -20.70
N SER A 534 23.99 17.94 -21.96
CA SER A 534 24.51 16.72 -22.62
C SER A 534 25.78 17.01 -23.44
N SER A 535 26.41 15.96 -24.00
CA SER A 535 27.39 16.19 -25.07
C SER A 535 26.71 16.20 -26.45
N ASP A 536 25.67 15.38 -26.67
CA ASP A 536 25.05 15.20 -27.99
C ASP A 536 23.79 16.07 -28.17
N GLU A 537 22.66 15.53 -28.65
CA GLU A 537 21.42 16.31 -28.84
C GLU A 537 20.68 16.49 -27.50
N GLY A 538 20.33 17.73 -27.19
CA GLY A 538 19.68 18.10 -25.92
C GLY A 538 18.31 18.75 -26.10
N THR A 539 17.33 18.40 -25.27
CA THR A 539 16.00 19.04 -25.26
C THR A 539 15.55 19.48 -23.88
N ALA A 540 15.40 20.80 -23.68
CA ALA A 540 14.74 21.39 -22.53
C ALA A 540 13.39 22.00 -22.91
N HIS A 541 12.29 21.37 -22.50
CA HIS A 541 10.96 21.74 -22.99
C HIS A 541 9.92 21.95 -21.88
N VAL A 542 9.22 23.08 -21.95
CA VAL A 542 8.08 23.40 -21.07
C VAL A 542 6.83 23.62 -21.90
N ALA A 543 5.85 22.72 -21.81
CA ALA A 543 4.68 22.84 -22.66
C ALA A 543 3.35 22.31 -22.15
N GLY A 544 2.27 22.90 -22.63
CA GLY A 544 0.95 22.35 -22.38
C GLY A 544 -0.19 23.27 -22.78
N PRO A 545 -1.33 22.71 -23.22
CA PRO A 545 -2.52 23.50 -23.38
C PRO A 545 -3.06 23.89 -21.99
N LEU A 546 -3.11 25.20 -21.72
CA LEU A 546 -3.52 25.73 -20.41
C LEU A 546 -4.91 26.33 -20.49
N GLY A 547 -5.82 25.84 -19.66
CA GLY A 547 -7.18 26.36 -19.55
C GLY A 547 -8.00 26.12 -20.81
N THR A 548 -8.34 24.86 -21.09
CA THR A 548 -9.15 24.50 -22.26
C THR A 548 -10.62 24.32 -21.87
N SER A 549 -11.51 24.97 -22.62
CA SER A 549 -12.96 24.81 -22.48
C SER A 549 -13.59 24.56 -23.85
N ARG A 550 -14.13 23.36 -24.06
CA ARG A 550 -14.67 22.95 -25.37
C ARG A 550 -16.10 22.42 -25.26
N ASP A 551 -16.98 22.93 -26.12
CA ASP A 551 -18.35 22.45 -26.32
C ASP A 551 -18.54 22.05 -27.77
N ASP A 552 -18.80 20.76 -28.02
CA ASP A 552 -18.97 20.21 -29.38
C ASP A 552 -20.44 20.31 -29.88
N ALA A 553 -21.37 20.84 -29.08
CA ALA A 553 -22.81 20.89 -29.38
C ALA A 553 -23.44 22.31 -29.31
N THR A 554 -24.70 22.45 -29.77
CA THR A 554 -25.48 23.72 -29.90
C THR A 554 -25.60 24.51 -28.59
N PRO A 555 -25.20 25.78 -28.47
CA PRO A 555 -24.94 26.41 -27.17
C PRO A 555 -26.17 26.65 -26.27
N SER A 556 -25.92 26.67 -24.96
CA SER A 556 -26.91 26.89 -23.90
C SER A 556 -27.56 28.27 -23.94
N THR A 557 -28.75 28.44 -23.35
CA THR A 557 -29.40 29.76 -23.24
C THR A 557 -28.56 30.81 -22.49
N SER A 558 -27.72 30.38 -21.53
CA SER A 558 -26.78 31.24 -20.81
C SER A 558 -25.45 30.54 -20.52
N THR A 559 -24.35 31.10 -21.02
CA THR A 559 -22.99 30.58 -20.75
C THR A 559 -22.11 31.67 -20.15
N ARG A 560 -21.49 31.37 -19.01
CA ARG A 560 -20.42 32.18 -18.41
C ARG A 560 -19.13 31.36 -18.28
N ARG A 561 -18.08 31.79 -18.97
CA ARG A 561 -16.74 31.19 -18.86
C ARG A 561 -15.74 32.22 -18.35
N THR A 562 -14.94 31.82 -17.37
CA THR A 562 -13.80 32.58 -16.86
C THR A 562 -12.59 31.66 -16.89
N ILE A 563 -11.60 32.01 -17.70
CA ILE A 563 -10.37 31.21 -17.86
C ILE A 563 -9.18 32.11 -17.56
N GLN A 564 -8.34 31.69 -16.63
CA GLN A 564 -7.09 32.31 -16.29
C GLN A 564 -5.98 31.28 -16.54
N ALA A 565 -5.12 31.55 -17.51
CA ALA A 565 -4.04 30.67 -17.93
C ALA A 565 -2.71 31.41 -17.83
N HIS A 566 -1.73 30.85 -17.13
CA HIS A 566 -0.41 31.45 -16.95
C HIS A 566 0.67 30.43 -17.31
N LEU A 567 1.58 30.84 -18.19
CA LEU A 567 2.78 30.10 -18.55
C LEU A 567 3.97 30.98 -18.22
N GLU A 568 4.56 30.76 -17.04
CA GLU A 568 5.61 31.62 -16.48
C GLU A 568 6.83 30.81 -16.00
N PRO A 569 7.54 30.11 -16.90
CA PRO A 569 8.82 29.51 -16.54
C PRO A 569 9.84 30.61 -16.19
N ARG A 570 10.64 30.43 -15.13
CA ARG A 570 11.64 31.44 -14.73
C ARG A 570 12.99 31.26 -15.42
N PHE A 571 13.35 30.00 -15.70
CA PHE A 571 14.59 29.63 -16.38
C PHE A 571 14.38 28.30 -17.10
N VAL A 572 14.70 28.28 -18.40
CA VAL A 572 14.76 27.09 -19.25
C VAL A 572 16.06 27.19 -20.03
N SER A 573 16.93 26.19 -19.91
CA SER A 573 18.19 26.12 -20.65
C SER A 573 18.44 24.72 -21.16
N GLU A 574 19.13 24.65 -22.27
CA GLU A 574 19.73 23.44 -22.83
C GLU A 574 21.21 23.79 -23.04
N THR A 575 22.09 22.82 -22.84
CA THR A 575 23.53 23.02 -23.03
C THR A 575 24.15 21.73 -23.55
N SER A 576 24.28 21.63 -24.86
CA SER A 576 24.96 20.53 -25.52
C SER A 576 26.06 20.97 -26.48
N SER A 577 26.84 20.02 -26.98
CA SER A 577 27.89 20.29 -27.96
C SER A 577 27.41 20.17 -29.42
N ASP A 578 26.28 19.48 -29.63
CA ASP A 578 25.60 19.31 -30.92
C ASP A 578 24.31 20.18 -31.03
N GLU A 579 23.29 19.75 -31.80
CA GLU A 579 22.04 20.50 -31.95
C GLU A 579 21.17 20.36 -30.69
N GLY A 580 20.86 21.49 -30.07
CA GLY A 580 20.05 21.55 -28.85
C GLY A 580 18.82 22.45 -29.00
N THR A 581 17.75 22.11 -28.26
CA THR A 581 16.52 22.93 -28.22
C THR A 581 16.02 23.22 -26.80
N ALA A 582 16.04 24.52 -26.45
CA ALA A 582 15.27 25.05 -25.33
C ALA A 582 13.98 25.71 -25.84
N HIS A 583 12.81 25.22 -25.44
CA HIS A 583 11.53 25.73 -25.94
C HIS A 583 10.40 25.77 -24.90
N VAL A 584 9.57 26.81 -25.00
CA VAL A 584 8.40 27.03 -24.15
C VAL A 584 7.17 27.26 -25.03
N ALA A 585 6.18 26.38 -24.97
CA ALA A 585 4.97 26.56 -25.79
C ALA A 585 3.69 25.97 -25.23
N GLY A 586 2.57 26.58 -25.60
CA GLY A 586 1.27 26.01 -25.29
C GLY A 586 0.14 26.95 -25.65
N PRO A 587 -1.00 26.45 -26.14
CA PRO A 587 -2.16 27.29 -26.35
C PRO A 587 -2.74 27.73 -24.99
N LEU A 588 -2.84 29.04 -24.77
CA LEU A 588 -3.32 29.63 -23.51
C LEU A 588 -4.79 30.05 -23.62
N GLY A 589 -5.62 29.55 -22.71
CA GLY A 589 -6.99 30.02 -22.51
C GLY A 589 -7.95 29.72 -23.67
N THR A 590 -7.88 28.52 -24.25
CA THR A 590 -8.72 28.18 -25.41
C THR A 590 -10.18 27.96 -25.04
N SER A 591 -11.09 28.60 -25.78
CA SER A 591 -12.53 28.43 -25.63
C SER A 591 -13.20 28.28 -26.98
N ARG A 592 -13.61 27.06 -27.34
CA ARG A 592 -14.20 26.72 -28.65
C ARG A 592 -15.64 26.23 -28.50
N ASP A 593 -16.52 26.78 -29.35
CA ASP A 593 -17.90 26.32 -29.57
C ASP A 593 -18.02 26.02 -31.06
N ASP A 594 -18.34 24.79 -31.44
CA ASP A 594 -18.48 24.40 -32.86
C ASP A 594 -19.87 24.73 -33.45
N ALA A 595 -20.73 25.46 -32.72
CA ALA A 595 -22.10 25.79 -33.10
C ALA A 595 -22.44 27.31 -33.01
N THR A 596 -23.58 27.72 -33.60
CA THR A 596 -24.07 29.11 -33.69
C THR A 596 -24.26 29.77 -32.30
N PRO A 597 -23.85 31.03 -32.06
CA PRO A 597 -23.77 31.63 -30.72
C PRO A 597 -25.09 31.67 -29.94
N SER A 598 -25.04 31.54 -28.60
CA SER A 598 -26.22 31.61 -27.74
C SER A 598 -26.82 33.01 -27.63
N THR A 599 -28.05 33.08 -27.09
CA THR A 599 -28.75 34.34 -26.78
C THR A 599 -28.04 35.19 -25.72
N SER A 600 -27.22 34.60 -24.83
CA SER A 600 -26.37 35.33 -23.88
C SER A 600 -25.07 34.55 -23.53
N THR A 601 -23.94 35.02 -24.03
CA THR A 601 -22.61 34.45 -23.75
C THR A 601 -21.69 35.52 -23.15
N ARG A 602 -21.07 35.22 -22.00
CA ARG A 602 -20.01 36.06 -21.41
C ARG A 602 -18.74 35.23 -21.22
N ARG A 603 -17.70 35.57 -21.99
CA ARG A 603 -16.35 35.00 -21.86
C ARG A 603 -15.40 36.05 -21.30
N LYS A 604 -14.63 35.70 -20.29
CA LYS A 604 -13.52 36.51 -19.77
C LYS A 604 -12.29 35.62 -19.71
N GLY A 605 -11.28 35.92 -20.52
CA GLY A 605 -10.00 35.23 -20.54
C GLY A 605 -8.88 36.20 -20.16
N SER A 606 -7.88 35.73 -19.41
CA SER A 606 -6.58 36.38 -19.31
C SER A 606 -5.50 35.33 -19.50
N ALA A 607 -4.60 35.58 -20.43
CA ALA A 607 -3.42 34.76 -20.70
C ALA A 607 -2.18 35.63 -20.51
N TYR A 608 -1.20 35.13 -19.74
CA TYR A 608 0.08 35.79 -19.52
C TYR A 608 1.22 34.88 -19.95
N TRP A 609 2.22 35.48 -20.58
CA TRP A 609 3.44 34.83 -21.06
C TRP A 609 4.62 35.75 -20.78
N TRP A 610 5.72 35.20 -20.27
CA TRP A 610 6.90 35.96 -19.88
C TRP A 610 8.17 35.28 -20.43
N GLU A 611 8.93 35.97 -21.30
CA GLU A 611 10.18 35.45 -21.88
C GLU A 611 11.40 36.01 -21.15
N ARG A 612 12.34 35.12 -20.79
CA ARG A 612 13.70 35.52 -20.44
C ARG A 612 14.70 34.46 -20.91
N TRP A 613 15.31 34.70 -22.07
CA TRP A 613 16.33 33.83 -22.67
C TRP A 613 17.74 34.24 -22.22
N LEU A 614 18.58 33.26 -21.83
CA LEU A 614 20.03 33.42 -21.75
C LEU A 614 20.64 32.35 -22.67
N HIS A 615 21.04 32.75 -23.88
CA HIS A 615 21.97 31.94 -24.67
C HIS A 615 23.37 32.20 -24.12
N SER A 616 24.00 31.20 -23.49
CA SER A 616 25.44 31.17 -23.30
C SER A 616 26.06 30.33 -24.41
N GLY A 617 26.11 30.89 -25.62
CA GLY A 617 27.02 30.37 -26.65
C GLY A 617 28.46 30.65 -26.21
N PHE A 618 29.19 29.62 -25.82
CA PHE A 618 30.65 29.66 -25.80
C PHE A 618 31.13 29.20 -27.17
N ASN A 619 31.75 30.13 -27.92
CA ASN A 619 32.57 29.85 -29.10
C ASN A 619 33.77 28.96 -28.77
#